data_AF-A0A3N4J391-F1
#
_entry.id   AF-A0A3N4J391-F1
#
_cell.length_a   1.000
_cell.length_b   1.000
_cell.length_c   1.000
_cell.angle_alpha   90.00
_cell.angle_beta   90.00
_cell.angle_gamma   90.00
#
_symmetry.space_group_name_H-M   'P 1'
#
loop_
_entity.id
_entity.type
_entity.pdbx_description
1 polymer ?
#
loop_
_entity_poly.entity_id
_entity_poly.type
_entity_poly.pdbx_seq_one_letter_code
_entity_poly.pdbx_strand_id
1 'polypeptide(L)'
;MQALITKAHVISIYFPSHMTNVLQPLDRGCFGLAKQKYRAFISEGFLEGLTASKQLFFKGYFEKRDKSFSKRVILGSWKKAGLFL
;
A
#
# COMPACT_ATOMS: atom_id res chain seq x y z
N MET A 1 12.95 9.64 -18.45
CA MET A 1 12.82 8.92 -17.16
C MET A 1 14.19 8.48 -16.61
N GLN A 2 15.02 7.78 -17.40
CA GLN A 2 16.36 7.32 -16.98
C GLN A 2 17.27 8.45 -16.46
N ALA A 3 17.29 9.60 -17.15
CA ALA A 3 18.08 10.77 -16.71
C ALA A 3 17.72 11.29 -15.31
N LEU A 4 16.44 11.18 -14.90
CA LEU A 4 15.98 11.58 -13.57
C LEU A 4 16.38 10.57 -12.50
N ILE A 5 16.31 9.28 -12.81
CA ILE A 5 16.73 8.18 -11.93
C ILE A 5 18.22 8.29 -11.62
N THR A 6 19.04 8.53 -12.65
CA THR A 6 20.49 8.71 -12.51
C THR A 6 20.82 9.94 -11.66
N LYS A 7 20.15 11.08 -11.91
CA LYS A 7 20.34 12.30 -11.11
C LYS A 7 19.95 12.12 -9.64
N ALA A 8 18.94 11.30 -9.36
CA ALA A 8 18.44 11.04 -8.01
C ALA A 8 19.15 9.88 -7.30
N HIS A 9 20.20 9.28 -7.90
CA HIS A 9 20.89 8.10 -7.36
C HIS A 9 19.95 6.93 -7.01
N VAL A 10 18.88 6.77 -7.78
CA VAL A 10 17.92 5.68 -7.59
C VAL A 10 18.41 4.43 -8.32
N ILE A 11 18.44 3.31 -7.62
CA ILE A 11 18.78 2.01 -8.20
C ILE A 11 17.49 1.36 -8.69
N SER A 12 17.39 1.15 -10.01
CA SER A 12 16.28 0.40 -10.60
C SER A 12 16.52 -1.10 -10.44
N ILE A 13 15.54 -1.80 -9.87
CA ILE A 13 15.55 -3.27 -9.77
C ILE A 13 14.60 -3.82 -10.83
N TYR A 14 15.11 -4.71 -11.68
CA TYR A 14 14.29 -5.37 -12.68
C TYR A 14 13.53 -6.54 -12.04
N PHE A 15 12.21 -6.55 -12.19
CA PHE A 15 11.38 -7.68 -11.78
C PHE A 15 10.93 -8.48 -12.99
N PRO A 16 10.88 -9.82 -12.89
CA PRO A 16 10.25 -10.65 -13.90
C PRO A 16 8.78 -10.23 -14.10
N SER A 17 8.24 -10.53 -15.28
CA SER A 17 6.83 -10.32 -15.57
C SER A 17 5.94 -11.07 -14.58
N HIS A 18 4.75 -10.52 -14.31
CA HIS A 18 3.72 -11.11 -13.44
C HIS A 18 4.13 -11.34 -11.97
N MET A 19 5.18 -10.69 -11.48
CA MET A 19 5.65 -10.82 -10.08
C MET A 19 5.16 -9.72 -9.12
N THR A 20 4.16 -8.94 -9.52
CA THR A 20 3.60 -7.84 -8.71
C THR A 20 3.17 -8.27 -7.32
N ASN A 21 2.49 -9.41 -7.22
CA ASN A 21 2.02 -9.96 -5.94
C ASN A 21 3.14 -10.59 -5.07
N VAL A 22 4.34 -10.82 -5.63
CA VAL A 22 5.45 -11.49 -4.95
C VAL A 22 6.54 -10.50 -4.55
N LEU A 23 7.04 -9.74 -5.52
CA LEU A 23 8.26 -8.92 -5.43
C LEU A 23 7.98 -7.43 -5.26
N GLN A 24 6.75 -6.96 -5.46
CA GLN A 24 6.43 -5.54 -5.23
C GLN A 24 5.95 -5.33 -3.78
N PRO A 25 6.78 -4.73 -2.93
CA PRO A 25 6.49 -4.66 -1.50
C PRO A 25 5.33 -3.70 -1.19
N LEU A 26 5.07 -2.72 -2.06
CA LEU A 26 3.91 -1.84 -1.93
C LEU A 26 2.61 -2.61 -2.14
N ASP A 27 2.50 -3.41 -3.20
CA ASP A 27 1.30 -4.19 -3.50
C ASP A 27 1.05 -5.27 -2.44
N ARG A 28 2.09 -6.04 -2.11
CA ARG A 28 2.00 -7.16 -1.17
C ARG A 28 1.77 -6.71 0.28
N GLY A 29 2.19 -5.49 0.61
CA GLY A 29 2.25 -4.97 1.96
C GLY A 29 1.32 -3.80 2.19
N CYS A 30 1.82 -2.60 1.88
CA CYS A 30 1.15 -1.34 2.19
C CYS A 30 -0.26 -1.25 1.61
N PHE A 31 -0.42 -1.58 0.32
CA PHE A 31 -1.69 -1.49 -0.40
C PHE A 31 -2.65 -2.59 0.03
N GLY A 32 -2.14 -3.83 0.17
CA GLY A 32 -2.92 -4.94 0.70
C GLY A 32 -3.50 -4.64 2.08
N LEU A 33 -2.67 -4.12 2.99
CA LEU A 33 -3.10 -3.77 4.35
C LEU A 33 -4.07 -2.58 4.36
N ALA A 34 -3.82 -1.54 3.57
CA ALA A 34 -4.72 -0.39 3.46
C ALA A 34 -6.10 -0.81 2.93
N LYS A 35 -6.12 -1.66 1.89
CA LYS A 35 -7.35 -2.25 1.34
C LYS A 35 -8.08 -3.08 2.40
N GLN A 36 -7.38 -3.93 3.14
CA GLN A 36 -7.98 -4.74 4.20
C GLN A 36 -8.64 -3.87 5.28
N LYS A 37 -7.91 -2.88 5.81
CA LYS A 37 -8.43 -1.97 6.85
C LYS A 37 -9.60 -1.12 6.36
N TYR A 38 -9.53 -0.64 5.12
CA TYR A 38 -10.63 0.14 4.54
C TYR A 38 -11.88 -0.71 4.35
N ARG A 39 -11.73 -1.98 3.91
CA ARG A 39 -12.87 -2.91 3.79
C ARG A 39 -13.54 -3.15 5.14
N ALA A 40 -12.76 -3.40 6.20
CA ALA A 40 -13.30 -3.55 7.55
C ALA A 40 -14.08 -2.30 7.99
N PHE A 41 -13.51 -1.11 7.79
CA PHE A 41 -14.16 0.17 8.11
C PHE A 41 -15.50 0.38 7.39
N ILE A 42 -15.59 0.08 6.09
CA ILE A 42 -16.85 0.21 5.35
C ILE A 42 -17.85 -0.86 5.75
N SER A 43 -17.41 -2.08 6.04
CA SER A 43 -18.29 -3.15 6.53
C SER A 43 -18.94 -2.77 7.87
N GLU A 44 -18.16 -2.22 8.81
CA GLU A 44 -18.67 -1.70 10.09
C GLU A 44 -19.60 -0.50 9.87
N GLY A 45 -19.18 0.48 9.07
CA GLY A 45 -19.98 1.66 8.80
C GLY A 45 -21.32 1.36 8.12
N PHE A 46 -21.39 0.34 7.26
CA PHE A 46 -22.64 -0.09 6.66
C PHE A 46 -23.62 -0.68 7.69
N LEU A 47 -23.11 -1.45 8.67
CA LEU A 47 -23.92 -1.95 9.78
C LEU A 47 -24.47 -0.80 10.65
N GLU A 48 -23.75 0.31 10.72
CA GLU A 48 -24.16 1.53 11.43
C GLU A 48 -25.06 2.47 10.58
N GLY A 49 -25.45 2.06 9.37
CA GLY A 49 -26.33 2.84 8.50
C GLY A 49 -25.63 3.98 7.73
N LEU A 50 -24.28 4.02 7.71
CA LEU A 50 -23.56 4.97 6.88
C LEU A 50 -23.76 4.65 5.39
N THR A 51 -24.10 5.68 4.61
CA THR A 51 -24.21 5.57 3.16
C THR A 51 -22.86 5.83 2.50
N ALA A 52 -22.53 5.06 1.45
CA ALA A 52 -21.33 5.26 0.68
C ALA A 52 -21.33 6.66 0.03
N SER A 53 -20.29 7.46 0.31
CA SER A 53 -20.10 8.77 -0.30
C SER A 53 -18.64 8.99 -0.65
N LYS A 54 -18.38 9.89 -1.59
CA LYS A 54 -17.01 10.28 -1.99
C LYS A 54 -16.24 10.87 -0.80
N GLN A 55 -16.90 11.66 0.05
CA GLN A 55 -16.33 12.24 1.26
C GLN A 55 -15.94 11.17 2.27
N LEU A 56 -16.82 10.19 2.51
CA LEU A 56 -16.55 9.06 3.40
C LEU A 56 -15.41 8.20 2.88
N PHE A 57 -15.37 7.95 1.56
CA PHE A 57 -14.28 7.23 0.92
C PHE A 57 -12.94 7.92 1.18
N PHE A 58 -12.79 9.21 0.85
CA PHE A 58 -11.51 9.88 1.02
C PHE A 58 -11.08 9.96 2.48
N LYS A 59 -11.98 10.35 3.37
CA LYS A 59 -11.69 10.42 4.81
C LYS A 59 -11.24 9.07 5.35
N GLY A 60 -12.02 8.02 5.09
CA GLY A 60 -11.73 6.66 5.56
C GLY A 60 -10.45 6.10 4.93
N TYR A 61 -10.28 6.26 3.62
CA TYR A 61 -9.10 5.77 2.91
C TYR A 61 -7.81 6.42 3.40
N PHE A 62 -7.76 7.76 3.50
CA PHE A 62 -6.55 8.45 3.96
C PHE A 62 -6.19 8.06 5.39
N GLU A 63 -7.17 7.99 6.30
CA GLU A 63 -6.93 7.55 7.68
C GLU A 63 -6.38 6.11 7.74
N LYS A 64 -6.98 5.18 6.98
CA LYS A 64 -6.52 3.78 6.97
C LYS A 64 -5.18 3.61 6.25
N ARG A 65 -4.90 4.42 5.22
CA ARG A 65 -3.63 4.47 4.51
C ARG A 65 -2.51 4.89 5.46
N ASP A 66 -2.68 5.98 6.19
CA ASP A 66 -1.65 6.49 7.10
C ASP A 66 -1.33 5.47 8.21
N LYS A 67 -2.37 4.81 8.74
CA LYS A 67 -2.20 3.69 9.68
C LYS A 67 -1.57 2.44 9.07
N SER A 68 -1.60 2.28 7.75
CA SER A 68 -1.05 1.11 7.05
C SER A 68 0.38 1.35 6.59
N PHE A 69 0.77 2.60 6.34
CA PHE A 69 2.07 2.96 5.79
C PHE A 69 3.06 3.31 6.91
N SER A 70 3.02 2.55 8.00
CA SER A 70 3.97 2.72 9.10
C SER A 70 5.36 2.19 8.72
N LYS A 71 6.41 2.73 9.34
CA LYS A 71 7.79 2.26 9.16
C LYS A 71 7.90 0.73 9.33
N ARG A 72 7.21 0.16 10.31
CA ARG A 72 7.16 -1.29 10.55
C ARG A 72 6.58 -2.05 9.36
N VAL A 73 5.46 -1.57 8.80
CA VAL A 73 4.81 -2.24 7.65
C VAL A 73 5.68 -2.10 6.41
N ILE A 74 6.24 -0.92 6.15
CA ILE A 74 7.14 -0.69 5.01
C ILE A 74 8.34 -1.64 5.10
N LEU A 75 9.11 -1.61 6.19
CA LEU A 75 10.29 -2.48 6.32
C LEU A 75 9.93 -3.97 6.25
N GLY A 76 8.85 -4.38 6.91
CA GLY A 76 8.38 -5.77 6.86
C GLY A 76 7.94 -6.21 5.47
N SER A 77 7.38 -5.31 4.67
CA SER A 77 6.94 -5.63 3.30
C SER A 77 8.11 -5.75 2.34
N TRP A 78 9.13 -4.91 2.49
CA TRP A 78 10.38 -5.01 1.72
C TRP A 78 11.13 -6.30 2.05
N LYS A 79 11.17 -6.67 3.34
CA LYS A 79 11.73 -7.96 3.77
C LYS A 79 10.98 -9.16 3.18
N LYS A 80 9.64 -9.12 3.19
CA LYS A 80 8.81 -10.17 2.58
C LYS A 80 9.00 -10.27 1.06
N ALA A 81 9.33 -9.17 0.39
CA ALA A 81 9.64 -9.14 -1.04
C ALA A 81 11.09 -9.57 -1.34
N GLY A 82 11.92 -9.83 -0.33
CA GLY A 82 13.33 -10.20 -0.50
C GLY A 82 14.23 -9.04 -0.91
N LEU A 83 13.77 -7.79 -0.77
CA LEU A 83 14.49 -6.57 -1.19
C LEU A 83 15.22 -5.86 -0.04
N PHE A 84 15.09 -6.38 1.18
CA PHE A 84 15.72 -5.86 2.38
C PHE A 84 15.99 -7.02 3.34
N LEU A 85 17.23 -7.13 3.86
CA LEU A 85 17.63 -8.17 4.82
C LEU A 85 17.34 -7.75 6.27
#